data_AF-A0AAD4BKE4-F1
#
_entry.id   AF-A0AAD4BKE4-F1
#
_cell.length_a   1.000
_cell.length_b   1.000
_cell.length_c   1.000
_cell.angle_alpha   90.00
_cell.angle_beta   90.00
_cell.angle_gamma   90.00
#
_symmetry.space_group_name_H-M   'P 1'
#
loop_
_entity.id
_entity.type
_entity.pdbx_description
1 polymer ?
#
loop_
_entity_poly.entity_id
_entity_poly.type
_entity_poly.pdbx_seq_one_letter_code
_entity_poly.pdbx_strand_id
1 'polypeptide(L)'
;VYQVHWLQAKATKDRWREEVEILKAKFQWTVNFFNKHAENWTHLAVDSQTKGQHGAASYATRQSAMYGQLQDQCQISLGSHHPMRVK
;
A
#
# COMPACT_ATOMS: atom_id res chain seq x y z
N VAL A 1 31.80 -3.66 31.14
CA VAL A 1 31.75 -3.70 29.64
C VAL A 1 30.56 -4.53 29.11
N TYR A 2 30.18 -5.63 29.75
CA TYR A 2 29.06 -6.51 29.33
C TYR A 2 27.68 -5.82 29.25
N GLN A 3 27.37 -4.92 30.18
CA GLN A 3 26.07 -4.22 30.23
C GLN A 3 25.86 -3.26 29.04
N VAL A 4 26.92 -2.57 28.58
CA VAL A 4 26.84 -1.65 27.44
C VAL A 4 26.59 -2.42 26.14
N HIS A 5 27.26 -3.57 25.95
CA HIS A 5 27.03 -4.44 24.80
C HIS A 5 25.59 -4.97 24.76
N TRP A 6 25.03 -5.37 25.90
CA TRP A 6 23.64 -5.80 25.97
C TRP A 6 22.65 -4.68 25.64
N LEU A 7 22.86 -3.46 26.14
CA LEU A 7 22.01 -2.31 25.83
C LEU A 7 22.03 -1.96 24.34
N GLN A 8 23.20 -1.99 23.70
CA GLN A 8 23.35 -1.74 22.26
C GLN A 8 22.66 -2.82 21.42
N ALA A 9 22.81 -4.10 21.79
CA ALA A 9 22.14 -5.20 21.11
C ALA A 9 20.61 -5.09 21.26
N LYS A 10 20.12 -4.73 22.46
CA LYS A 10 18.70 -4.50 22.72
C LYS A 10 18.14 -3.34 21.88
N ALA A 11 18.79 -2.19 21.90
CA ALA A 11 18.37 -1.02 21.11
C ALA A 11 18.34 -1.33 19.61
N THR A 12 19.32 -2.09 19.12
CA THR A 12 19.35 -2.54 17.72
C THR A 12 18.15 -3.43 17.41
N LYS A 13 17.86 -4.42 18.26
CA LYS A 13 16.69 -5.30 18.11
C LYS A 13 15.37 -4.52 18.14
N ASP A 14 15.22 -3.59 19.07
CA ASP A 14 14.01 -2.78 19.20
C ASP A 14 13.78 -1.90 17.97
N ARG A 15 14.85 -1.29 17.44
CA ARG A 15 14.80 -0.54 16.18
C ARG A 15 14.39 -1.41 14.99
N TRP A 16 14.98 -2.60 14.82
CA TRP A 16 14.57 -3.51 13.73
C TRP A 16 13.10 -3.89 13.84
N ARG A 17 12.61 -4.12 15.06
CA ARG A 17 11.19 -4.43 15.29
C ARG A 17 10.30 -3.25 14.90
N GLU A 18 10.68 -2.04 15.29
CA GLU A 18 9.96 -0.82 14.93
C GLU A 18 9.94 -0.61 13.41
N GLU A 19 11.08 -0.77 12.73
CA GLU A 19 11.17 -0.65 11.28
C GLU A 19 10.25 -1.65 10.55
N VAL A 20 10.15 -2.89 11.04
CA VAL A 20 9.21 -3.88 10.50
C VAL A 20 7.76 -3.43 10.66
N GLU A 21 7.37 -2.89 11.82
CA GLU A 21 6.02 -2.39 12.04
C GLU A 21 5.71 -1.15 11.18
N ILE A 22 6.67 -0.23 11.04
CA ILE A 22 6.56 0.94 10.16
C ILE A 22 6.39 0.49 8.71
N LEU A 23 7.15 -0.50 8.25
CA LEU A 23 7.04 -1.03 6.90
C LEU A 23 5.65 -1.61 6.67
N LYS A 24 5.14 -2.46 7.58
CA LYS A 24 3.77 -2.99 7.48
C LYS A 24 2.72 -1.88 7.39
N ALA A 25 2.83 -0.86 8.24
CA ALA A 25 1.92 0.28 8.23
C ALA A 25 1.99 1.07 6.91
N LYS A 26 3.20 1.31 6.39
CA LYS A 26 3.40 1.97 5.10
C LYS A 26 2.81 1.16 3.95
N PHE A 27 3.01 -0.16 3.92
CA PHE A 27 2.41 -1.03 2.91
C PHE A 27 0.88 -0.97 2.95
N GLN A 28 0.28 -1.09 4.13
CA GLN A 28 -1.17 -0.98 4.28
C GLN A 28 -1.67 0.40 3.81
N TRP A 29 -0.95 1.46 4.15
CA TRP A 29 -1.26 2.81 3.70
C TRP A 29 -1.19 2.93 2.17
N THR A 30 -0.19 2.33 1.52
CA THR A 30 -0.08 2.32 0.06
C THR A 30 -1.25 1.59 -0.62
N VAL A 31 -1.66 0.43 -0.08
CA VAL A 31 -2.84 -0.30 -0.58
C VAL A 31 -4.10 0.56 -0.44
N ASN A 32 -4.29 1.18 0.71
CA ASN A 32 -5.44 2.06 0.97
C ASN A 32 -5.42 3.30 0.05
N PHE A 33 -4.24 3.85 -0.21
CA PHE A 33 -4.04 4.97 -1.13
C PHE A 33 -4.50 4.61 -2.55
N PHE A 34 -4.08 3.46 -3.08
CA PHE A 34 -4.51 3.01 -4.41
C PHE A 34 -6.01 2.75 -4.48
N ASN A 35 -6.58 2.06 -3.49
CA ASN A 35 -8.03 1.85 -3.45
C ASN A 35 -8.79 3.18 -3.45
N LYS A 36 -8.38 4.12 -2.59
CA LYS A 36 -9.04 5.43 -2.50
C LYS A 36 -8.97 6.20 -3.82
N HIS A 37 -7.83 6.13 -4.53
CA HIS A 37 -7.70 6.74 -5.84
C HIS A 37 -8.58 6.04 -6.89
N ALA A 38 -8.65 4.71 -6.89
CA ALA A 38 -9.52 3.96 -7.79
C ALA A 38 -11.00 4.37 -7.60
N GLU A 39 -11.47 4.45 -6.36
CA GLU A 39 -12.82 4.92 -6.00
C GLU A 39 -13.09 6.37 -6.42
N ASN A 40 -12.13 7.28 -6.22
CA ASN A 40 -12.31 8.66 -6.65
C ASN A 40 -12.43 8.75 -8.18
N TRP A 41 -11.65 7.95 -8.92
CA TRP A 41 -11.74 7.90 -10.38
C TRP A 41 -13.02 7.24 -10.88
N THR A 42 -13.56 6.21 -10.20
CA THR A 42 -14.88 5.66 -10.57
C THR A 42 -15.98 6.69 -10.40
N HIS A 43 -15.96 7.46 -9.30
CA HIS A 43 -16.93 8.53 -9.08
C HIS A 43 -16.84 9.59 -10.19
N LEU A 44 -15.62 10.03 -10.54
CA LEU A 44 -15.41 10.98 -11.63
C LEU A 44 -15.90 10.44 -12.98
N ALA A 45 -15.71 9.14 -13.25
CA ALA A 45 -16.19 8.53 -14.48
C ALA A 45 -17.73 8.59 -14.58
N VAL A 46 -18.43 8.30 -13.48
CA VAL A 46 -19.90 8.38 -13.40
C VAL A 46 -20.37 9.83 -13.58
N ASP A 47 -19.72 10.78 -12.91
CA ASP A 47 -20.05 12.21 -13.04
C ASP A 47 -19.87 12.72 -14.48
N SER A 48 -18.73 12.39 -15.11
CA SER A 48 -18.44 12.77 -16.49
C SER A 48 -19.42 12.12 -17.47
N GLN A 49 -19.80 10.86 -17.24
CA GLN A 49 -20.79 10.18 -18.07
C GLN A 49 -22.16 10.86 -17.97
N THR A 50 -22.57 11.24 -16.75
CA THR A 50 -23.83 11.96 -16.49
C THR A 50 -23.84 13.33 -17.16
N LYS A 51 -22.68 13.98 -17.29
CA LYS A 51 -22.51 15.27 -17.99
C LYS A 51 -22.37 15.13 -19.52
N GLY A 52 -22.45 13.91 -20.08
CA GLY A 52 -22.25 13.66 -21.52
C GLY A 52 -20.78 13.78 -21.99
N GLN A 53 -19.83 13.83 -21.07
CA GLN A 53 -18.40 13.98 -21.36
C GLN A 53 -17.73 12.61 -21.53
N HIS A 54 -18.11 11.89 -22.59
CA HIS A 54 -17.70 10.49 -22.80
C HIS A 54 -16.18 10.28 -22.85
N GLY A 55 -15.41 11.24 -23.38
CA GLY A 55 -13.95 11.18 -23.39
C GLY A 55 -13.34 11.23 -21.98
N ALA A 56 -13.83 12.15 -21.14
CA ALA A 56 -13.42 12.25 -19.74
C ALA A 56 -13.83 11.02 -18.94
N ALA A 57 -15.03 10.49 -19.17
CA ALA A 57 -15.52 9.28 -18.53
C ALA A 57 -14.64 8.05 -18.88
N SER A 58 -14.25 7.92 -20.16
CA SER A 58 -13.37 6.84 -20.63
C SER A 58 -11.98 6.93 -19.99
N TYR A 59 -11.41 8.14 -19.92
CA TYR A 59 -10.13 8.35 -19.26
C TYR A 59 -10.18 8.04 -17.77
N ALA A 60 -11.18 8.53 -17.05
CA ALA A 60 -11.38 8.27 -15.63
C ALA A 60 -11.55 6.77 -15.34
N THR A 61 -12.30 6.05 -16.19
CA THR A 61 -12.44 4.59 -16.09
C THR A 61 -11.09 3.88 -16.22
N ARG A 62 -10.26 4.29 -17.19
CA ARG A 62 -8.90 3.76 -17.35
C ARG A 62 -8.03 4.03 -16.11
N GLN A 63 -8.10 5.23 -15.55
CA GLN A 63 -7.34 5.58 -14.34
C GLN A 63 -7.77 4.72 -13.15
N SER A 64 -9.07 4.52 -12.95
CA SER A 64 -9.58 3.65 -11.90
C SER A 64 -9.05 2.21 -12.04
N ALA A 65 -9.10 1.65 -13.25
CA ALA A 65 -8.58 0.32 -13.53
C ALA A 65 -7.07 0.20 -13.26
N MET A 66 -6.29 1.22 -13.62
CA MET A 66 -4.84 1.26 -13.34
C MET A 66 -4.57 1.22 -11.83
N TYR A 67 -5.29 2.03 -11.04
CA TYR A 67 -5.12 2.03 -9.58
C TYR A 67 -5.56 0.70 -8.95
N GLY A 68 -6.62 0.08 -9.45
CA GLY A 68 -7.03 -1.27 -9.04
C GLY A 68 -5.92 -2.31 -9.30
N GLN A 69 -5.30 -2.27 -10.47
CA GLN A 69 -4.16 -3.16 -10.79
C GLN A 69 -2.97 -2.95 -9.87
N LEU A 70 -2.63 -1.70 -9.52
CA LEU A 70 -1.56 -1.40 -8.58
C LEU A 70 -1.87 -1.93 -7.17
N GLN A 71 -3.12 -1.80 -6.72
CA GLN A 71 -3.58 -2.38 -5.46
C GLN A 71 -3.40 -3.90 -5.46
N ASP A 72 -3.88 -4.58 -6.50
CA ASP A 72 -3.78 -6.04 -6.64
C ASP A 72 -2.32 -6.49 -6.62
N GLN A 73 -1.44 -5.81 -7.35
CA GLN A 73 0.00 -6.10 -7.36
C GLN A 73 0.63 -5.95 -5.97
N CYS A 74 0.29 -4.89 -5.24
CA CYS A 74 0.76 -4.71 -3.86
C CYS A 74 0.28 -5.83 -2.94
N GLN A 75 -0.97 -6.27 -3.10
CA GLN A 75 -1.57 -7.30 -2.25
C GLN A 75 -1.02 -8.69 -2.56
N ILE A 76 -0.75 -8.98 -3.85
CA ILE A 76 -0.05 -10.20 -4.29
C ILE A 76 1.38 -10.21 -3.74
N SER A 77 2.09 -9.09 -3.84
CA SER A 77 3.45 -8.96 -3.28
C SER A 77 3.44 -9.21 -1.77
N LEU A 78 2.45 -8.69 -1.05
CA LEU A 78 2.27 -8.95 0.38
C LEU A 78 2.00 -10.43 0.70
N GLY A 79 1.12 -11.07 -0.07
CA GLY A 79 0.76 -12.48 0.12
C GLY A 79 1.89 -13.45 -0.23
N SER A 80 2.70 -13.12 -1.24
CA SER A 80 3.86 -13.91 -1.64
C SER A 80 5.08 -13.70 -0.75
N HIS A 81 5.13 -12.59 0.00
CA HIS A 81 6.17 -12.29 1.00
C HIS A 81 5.80 -12.73 2.43
N HIS A 82 4.88 -13.70 2.60
CA HIS A 82 4.66 -14.36 3.90
C HIS A 82 6.01 -14.91 4.39
N PRO A 83 6.59 -14.36 5.47
CA PRO A 83 7.96 -14.63 5.82
C PRO A 83 8.11 -16.10 6.22
N MET A 84 9.15 -16.73 5.68
CA MET A 84 9.75 -17.93 6.25
C MET A 84 9.76 -17.77 7.76
N ARG A 85 8.96 -18.62 8.42
CA ARG A 85 8.87 -18.77 9.87
C ARG A 85 10.30 -18.90 10.40
N VAL A 86 10.85 -17.81 10.92
CA VAL A 86 12.13 -17.83 11.61
C VAL A 86 11.89 -18.66 12.86
N LYS A 87 12.39 -19.90 12.84
CA LYS A 87 12.34 -20.84 13.96
C LYS A 87 13.27 -20.36 15.07
#